data_AF-A0A959T5Q3-F1
#
_entry.id   AF-A0A959T5Q3-F1
#
_cell.length_a   1.000
_cell.length_b   1.000
_cell.length_c   1.000
_cell.angle_alpha   90.00
_cell.angle_beta   90.00
_cell.angle_gamma   90.00
#
_symmetry.space_group_name_H-M   'P 1'
#
loop_
_entity.id
_entity.type
_entity.pdbx_description
1 polymer ?
#
loop_
_entity_poly.entity_id
_entity_poly.type
_entity_poly.pdbx_seq_one_letter_code
_entity_poly.pdbx_strand_id
1 'polypeptide(L)'
;MHTMADRKLLLLTALALATACQDPKETEVYRQLEEDRSDAVSLVQEKDSTINALFGTFNRIGENLRTIREKQGLLGASGGETELDKDMEQRIMDDLGSIDQLLDENRALIAELRRAAKANAGSMAELERTVADLEKGLNEKNEEITMLKEQLASTNSSLATVIEMYRDQEQLANLQRNELNRAFYAVGTTKELRDNGVLTKEGGVAGIGGVDKLNTADLNETYFQEIDITKTAEIPVAAKKAELATSHPAGSYEWQDGAERLVILDRTAFWSLSKYLVVVVD
;
A
#
# COMPACT_ATOMS: atom_id res chain seq x y z
N MET A 1 -76.68 -90.06 26.29
CA MET A 1 -76.09 -89.10 25.31
C MET A 1 -75.69 -87.74 25.92
N HIS A 2 -75.88 -87.47 27.23
CA HIS A 2 -75.52 -86.17 27.83
C HIS A 2 -74.04 -86.01 28.26
N THR A 3 -73.31 -87.10 28.56
CA THR A 3 -71.94 -87.01 29.13
C THR A 3 -70.82 -86.69 28.14
N MET A 4 -71.05 -86.84 26.82
CA MET A 4 -70.07 -86.45 25.79
C MET A 4 -70.16 -84.97 25.41
N ALA A 5 -71.32 -84.34 25.59
CA ALA A 5 -71.52 -82.92 25.25
C ALA A 5 -70.82 -82.01 26.28
N ASP A 6 -70.95 -82.30 27.57
CA ASP A 6 -70.33 -81.50 28.64
C ASP A 6 -68.80 -81.61 28.64
N ARG A 7 -68.25 -82.78 28.31
CA ARG A 7 -66.80 -82.97 28.17
C ARG A 7 -66.22 -82.20 26.97
N LYS A 8 -66.97 -82.11 25.87
CA LYS A 8 -66.59 -81.28 24.71
C LYS A 8 -66.68 -79.79 25.03
N LEU A 9 -67.69 -79.36 25.79
CA LEU A 9 -67.86 -77.97 26.20
C LEU A 9 -66.75 -77.50 27.15
N LEU A 10 -66.32 -78.36 28.08
CA LEU A 10 -65.18 -78.12 28.98
C LEU A 10 -63.82 -78.05 28.25
N LEU A 11 -63.61 -78.89 27.22
CA LEU A 11 -62.40 -78.85 26.40
C LEU A 11 -62.34 -77.62 25.48
N LEU A 12 -63.47 -77.20 24.92
CA LEU A 12 -63.56 -75.99 24.09
C LEU A 12 -63.36 -74.70 24.90
N THR A 13 -63.87 -74.66 26.14
CA THR A 13 -63.65 -73.52 27.05
C THR A 13 -62.22 -73.47 27.58
N ALA A 14 -61.60 -74.60 27.88
CA ALA A 14 -60.19 -74.66 28.28
C ALA A 14 -59.22 -74.26 27.14
N LEU A 15 -59.52 -74.62 25.89
CA LEU A 15 -58.70 -74.22 24.74
C LEU A 15 -58.83 -72.72 24.42
N ALA A 16 -60.00 -72.13 24.64
CA ALA A 16 -60.24 -70.69 24.48
C ALA A 16 -59.56 -69.85 25.59
N LEU A 17 -59.43 -70.39 26.80
CA LEU A 17 -58.71 -69.74 27.91
C LEU A 17 -57.19 -69.82 27.74
N ALA A 18 -56.66 -70.87 27.10
CA ALA A 18 -55.24 -71.00 26.81
C ALA A 18 -54.74 -69.99 25.75
N THR A 19 -55.57 -69.61 24.78
CA THR A 19 -55.26 -68.55 23.80
C THR A 19 -55.34 -67.13 24.36
N ALA A 20 -55.89 -66.96 25.58
CA ALA A 20 -56.07 -65.66 26.24
C ALA A 20 -54.92 -65.29 27.20
N CYS A 21 -53.91 -66.16 27.37
CA CYS A 21 -52.70 -65.91 28.16
C CYS A 21 -51.43 -65.84 27.31
N GLN A 22 -51.52 -65.33 26.08
CA GLN A 22 -50.33 -64.93 25.33
C GLN A 22 -49.87 -63.56 25.87
N ASP A 23 -48.63 -63.44 26.33
CA ASP A 23 -48.09 -62.16 26.81
C ASP A 23 -48.28 -61.11 25.70
N PRO A 24 -49.00 -59.99 25.94
CA PRO A 24 -49.33 -59.04 24.88
C PRO A 24 -48.10 -58.55 24.12
N LYS A 25 -46.91 -58.55 24.75
CA LYS A 25 -45.63 -58.19 24.15
C LYS A 25 -45.09 -59.20 23.12
N GLU A 26 -45.56 -60.44 23.12
CA GLU A 26 -45.15 -61.46 22.13
C GLU A 26 -46.05 -61.48 20.88
N THR A 27 -47.11 -60.66 20.86
CA THR A 27 -47.99 -60.55 19.69
C THR A 27 -47.25 -59.87 18.53
N GLU A 28 -47.41 -60.38 17.30
CA GLU A 28 -46.80 -59.81 16.08
C GLU A 28 -47.06 -58.30 15.95
N VAL A 29 -48.27 -57.85 16.28
CA VAL A 29 -48.67 -56.43 16.26
C VAL A 29 -47.85 -55.58 17.24
N TYR A 30 -47.50 -56.12 18.41
CA TYR A 30 -46.68 -55.41 19.39
C TYR A 30 -45.22 -55.30 18.96
N ARG A 31 -44.67 -56.35 18.32
CA ARG A 31 -43.32 -56.30 17.74
C ARG A 31 -43.21 -55.29 16.60
N GLN A 32 -44.19 -55.27 15.69
CA GLN A 32 -44.24 -54.28 14.61
C GLN A 32 -44.34 -52.85 15.15
N LEU A 33 -45.17 -52.62 16.18
CA LEU A 33 -45.24 -51.30 16.82
C LEU A 33 -43.91 -50.87 17.47
N GLU A 34 -43.14 -51.82 18.00
CA GLU A 34 -41.86 -51.56 18.66
C GLU A 34 -40.74 -51.28 17.63
N GLU A 35 -40.77 -51.98 16.50
CA GLU A 35 -39.92 -51.73 15.33
C GLU A 35 -40.22 -50.35 14.70
N ASP A 36 -41.50 -50.06 14.40
CA ASP A 36 -41.94 -48.76 13.89
C ASP A 36 -41.56 -47.60 14.82
N ARG A 37 -41.68 -47.81 16.14
CA ARG A 37 -41.25 -46.84 17.15
C ARG A 37 -39.74 -46.65 17.14
N SER A 38 -38.97 -47.73 17.05
CA SER A 38 -37.50 -47.69 16.99
C SER A 38 -37.02 -46.96 15.74
N ASP A 39 -37.64 -47.23 14.59
CA ASP A 39 -37.33 -46.59 13.31
C ASP A 39 -37.69 -45.11 13.33
N ALA A 40 -38.86 -44.74 13.87
CA ALA A 40 -39.26 -43.35 14.05
C ALA A 40 -38.29 -42.59 14.98
N VAL A 41 -37.85 -43.21 16.08
CA VAL A 41 -36.87 -42.61 17.00
C VAL A 41 -35.52 -42.41 16.31
N SER A 42 -35.06 -43.39 15.54
CA SER A 42 -33.79 -43.32 14.79
C SER A 42 -33.82 -42.21 13.73
N LEU A 43 -34.93 -42.10 13.00
CA LEU A 43 -35.14 -41.04 12.01
C LEU A 43 -35.16 -39.65 12.66
N VAL A 44 -35.81 -39.50 13.81
CA VAL A 44 -35.83 -38.22 14.55
C VAL A 44 -34.43 -37.86 15.04
N GLN A 45 -33.66 -38.81 15.57
CA GLN A 45 -32.28 -38.57 16.00
C GLN A 45 -31.36 -38.17 14.84
N GLU A 46 -31.50 -38.80 13.67
CA GLU A 46 -30.74 -38.44 12.47
C GLU A 46 -31.09 -37.01 12.01
N LYS A 47 -32.38 -36.66 12.01
CA LYS A 47 -32.83 -35.30 11.70
C LYS A 47 -32.34 -34.27 12.71
N ASP A 48 -32.40 -34.56 14.01
CA ASP A 48 -31.91 -33.68 15.06
C ASP A 48 -30.40 -33.45 14.94
N SER A 49 -29.63 -34.49 14.63
CA SER A 49 -28.18 -34.38 14.43
C SER A 49 -27.84 -33.50 13.21
N THR A 50 -28.62 -33.64 12.13
CA THR A 50 -28.47 -32.81 10.92
C THR A 50 -28.85 -31.36 11.18
N ILE A 51 -29.94 -31.11 11.93
CA ILE A 51 -30.36 -29.76 12.31
C ILE A 51 -29.29 -29.07 13.16
N ASN A 52 -28.72 -29.77 14.14
CA ASN A 52 -27.64 -29.23 14.96
C ASN A 52 -26.38 -28.89 14.14
N ALA A 53 -26.02 -29.74 13.18
CA ALA A 53 -24.93 -29.47 12.25
C ALA A 53 -25.21 -28.22 11.38
N LEU A 54 -26.43 -28.09 10.84
CA LEU A 54 -26.86 -26.92 10.07
C LEU A 54 -26.74 -25.61 10.88
N PHE A 55 -27.23 -25.59 12.12
CA PHE A 55 -27.10 -24.43 13.00
C PHE A 55 -25.64 -24.10 13.33
N GLY A 56 -24.81 -25.11 13.56
CA GLY A 56 -23.37 -24.94 13.76
C GLY A 56 -22.70 -24.25 12.56
N THR A 57 -23.00 -24.73 11.35
CA THR A 57 -22.46 -24.15 10.12
C THR A 57 -22.97 -22.74 9.86
N PHE A 58 -24.25 -22.45 10.15
CA PHE A 58 -24.82 -21.11 10.05
C PHE A 58 -24.14 -20.11 10.99
N ASN A 59 -23.91 -20.51 12.26
CA ASN A 59 -23.23 -19.67 13.23
C ASN A 59 -21.79 -19.34 12.80
N ARG A 60 -21.07 -20.31 12.24
CA ARG A 60 -19.71 -20.10 11.70
C ARG A 60 -19.71 -19.12 10.53
N ILE A 61 -20.62 -19.27 9.58
CA ILE A 61 -20.76 -18.32 8.47
C ILE A 61 -21.06 -16.91 9.00
N GLY A 62 -21.97 -16.80 9.98
CA GLY A 62 -22.30 -15.52 10.61
C GLY A 62 -21.11 -14.85 11.29
N GLU A 63 -20.27 -15.63 11.98
CA GLU A 63 -19.04 -15.14 12.61
C GLU A 63 -18.02 -14.66 11.58
N ASN A 64 -17.79 -15.45 10.53
CA ASN A 64 -16.89 -15.11 9.45
C ASN A 64 -17.34 -13.83 8.73
N LEU A 65 -18.63 -13.70 8.43
CA LEU A 65 -19.19 -12.48 7.81
C LEU A 65 -19.06 -11.24 8.70
N ARG A 66 -19.16 -11.39 10.03
CA ARG A 66 -18.92 -10.29 10.97
C ARG A 66 -17.45 -9.85 10.92
N THR A 67 -16.54 -10.82 11.00
CA THR A 67 -15.09 -10.58 10.94
C THR A 67 -14.68 -9.91 9.62
N ILE A 68 -15.24 -10.38 8.49
CA ILE A 68 -15.03 -9.76 7.16
C ILE A 68 -15.47 -8.29 7.19
N ARG A 69 -16.66 -8.00 7.74
CA ARG A 69 -17.19 -6.63 7.80
C ARG A 69 -16.32 -5.71 8.66
N GLU A 70 -15.83 -6.20 9.79
CA GLU A 70 -14.93 -5.46 10.67
C GLU A 70 -13.63 -5.11 9.94
N LYS A 71 -13.00 -6.08 9.29
CA LYS A 71 -11.78 -5.85 8.49
C LYS A 71 -12.03 -4.90 7.31
N GLN A 72 -13.13 -5.08 6.57
CA GLN A 72 -13.52 -4.15 5.49
C GLN A 72 -13.76 -2.72 5.99
N GLY A 73 -14.34 -2.55 7.18
CA GLY A 73 -14.53 -1.24 7.80
C GLY A 73 -13.22 -0.51 8.09
N LEU A 74 -12.18 -1.24 8.50
CA LEU A 74 -10.84 -0.70 8.70
C LEU A 74 -10.19 -0.26 7.39
N LEU A 75 -10.41 -1.00 6.29
CA LEU A 75 -9.96 -0.62 4.95
C LEU A 75 -10.63 0.68 4.48
N GLY A 76 -11.94 0.84 4.72
CA GLY A 76 -12.69 2.05 4.36
C GLY A 76 -12.33 3.29 5.19
N ALA A 77 -11.97 3.12 6.47
CA ALA A 77 -11.55 4.23 7.34
C ALA A 77 -10.15 4.77 7.02
N SER A 78 -9.33 4.00 6.31
CA SER A 78 -7.96 4.36 5.92
C SER A 78 -7.89 5.29 4.69
N GLY A 79 -9.04 5.60 4.07
CA GLY A 79 -9.14 6.46 2.88
C GLY A 79 -9.07 7.98 3.12
N GLY A 80 -8.81 8.43 4.36
CA GLY A 80 -8.67 9.85 4.67
C GLY A 80 -7.20 10.28 4.70
N GLU A 81 -6.78 11.08 3.71
CA GLU A 81 -5.63 12.03 3.62
C GLU A 81 -4.35 11.79 4.46
N THR A 82 -4.12 10.57 4.92
CA THR A 82 -2.97 10.19 5.74
C THR A 82 -2.02 9.45 4.82
N GLU A 83 -0.78 9.91 4.74
CA GLU A 83 0.28 9.27 3.95
C GLU A 83 0.22 7.75 4.15
N LEU A 84 0.12 7.02 3.03
CA LEU A 84 0.25 5.56 3.00
C LEU A 84 1.68 5.21 3.42
N ASP A 85 1.90 5.12 4.72
CA ASP A 85 3.13 4.57 5.29
C ASP A 85 3.22 3.08 4.95
N LYS A 86 4.45 2.54 4.82
CA LYS A 86 4.68 1.13 4.48
C LYS A 86 3.98 0.19 5.46
N ASP A 87 3.87 0.60 6.72
CA ASP A 87 3.15 -0.14 7.76
C ASP A 87 1.63 -0.20 7.52
N MET A 88 1.04 0.80 6.88
CA MET A 88 -0.38 0.79 6.51
C MET A 88 -0.65 -0.13 5.33
N GLU A 89 0.19 -0.07 4.29
CA GLU A 89 0.09 -0.94 3.11
C GLU A 89 0.16 -2.43 3.51
N GLN A 90 1.14 -2.81 4.33
CA GLN A 90 1.30 -4.18 4.78
C GLN A 90 0.08 -4.68 5.57
N ARG A 91 -0.47 -3.85 6.47
CA ARG A 91 -1.69 -4.17 7.21
C ARG A 91 -2.89 -4.40 6.30
N ILE A 92 -3.06 -3.55 5.28
CA ILE A 92 -4.13 -3.72 4.28
C ILE A 92 -3.98 -5.04 3.53
N MET A 93 -2.76 -5.39 3.10
CA MET A 93 -2.51 -6.67 2.42
C MET A 93 -2.80 -7.88 3.31
N ASP A 94 -2.38 -7.83 4.58
CA ASP A 94 -2.62 -8.90 5.56
C ASP A 94 -4.12 -9.06 5.86
N ASP A 95 -4.86 -7.95 5.96
CA ASP A 95 -6.31 -7.96 6.15
C ASP A 95 -7.05 -8.51 4.92
N LEU A 96 -6.64 -8.14 3.70
CA LEU A 96 -7.19 -8.68 2.46
C LEU A 96 -6.95 -10.20 2.35
N GLY A 97 -5.74 -10.68 2.68
CA GLY A 97 -5.45 -12.10 2.72
C GLY A 97 -6.28 -12.86 3.75
N SER A 98 -6.50 -12.26 4.92
CA SER A 98 -7.41 -12.82 5.95
C SER A 98 -8.85 -12.90 5.45
N ILE A 99 -9.33 -11.86 4.76
CA ILE A 99 -10.69 -11.83 4.19
C ILE A 99 -10.85 -12.92 3.13
N ASP A 100 -9.88 -13.11 2.23
CA ASP A 100 -9.93 -14.18 1.21
C ASP A 100 -10.12 -15.56 1.86
N GLN A 101 -9.34 -15.85 2.91
CA GLN A 101 -9.44 -17.12 3.61
C GLN A 101 -10.83 -17.33 4.24
N LEU A 102 -11.42 -16.29 4.83
CA LEU A 102 -12.76 -16.34 5.42
C LEU A 102 -13.85 -16.50 4.34
N LEU A 103 -13.67 -15.88 3.17
CA LEU A 103 -14.57 -16.04 2.03
C LEU A 103 -14.53 -17.47 1.48
N ASP A 104 -13.33 -18.05 1.35
CA ASP A 104 -13.14 -19.44 0.92
C ASP A 104 -13.75 -20.44 1.91
N GLU A 105 -13.53 -20.22 3.22
CA GLU A 105 -14.17 -21.04 4.26
C GLU A 105 -15.70 -20.94 4.19
N ASN A 106 -16.24 -19.72 4.07
CA ASN A 106 -17.69 -19.53 3.90
C ASN A 106 -18.23 -20.23 2.65
N ARG A 107 -17.49 -20.22 1.54
CA ARG A 107 -17.88 -20.92 0.32
C ARG A 107 -18.00 -22.42 0.55
N ALA A 108 -17.06 -23.00 1.28
CA ALA A 108 -17.09 -24.42 1.65
C ALA A 108 -18.26 -24.74 2.58
N LEU A 109 -18.47 -23.93 3.62
CA LEU A 109 -19.57 -24.08 4.59
C LEU A 109 -20.95 -23.94 3.92
N ILE A 110 -21.10 -23.01 2.98
CA ILE A 110 -22.34 -22.84 2.20
C ILE A 110 -22.58 -24.06 1.29
N ALA A 111 -21.54 -24.60 0.66
CA ALA A 111 -21.65 -25.82 -0.14
C ALA A 111 -22.07 -27.03 0.72
N GLU A 112 -21.57 -27.12 1.96
CA GLU A 112 -21.99 -28.12 2.95
C GLU A 112 -23.46 -27.94 3.36
N LEU A 113 -23.87 -26.71 3.73
CA LEU A 113 -25.26 -26.38 4.04
C LEU A 113 -26.19 -26.75 2.90
N ARG A 114 -25.80 -26.46 1.66
CA ARG A 114 -26.59 -26.77 0.47
C ARG A 114 -26.80 -28.28 0.29
N ARG A 115 -25.76 -29.08 0.54
CA ARG A 115 -25.85 -30.55 0.48
C ARG A 115 -26.78 -31.08 1.59
N ALA A 116 -26.62 -30.58 2.81
CA ALA A 116 -27.43 -30.97 3.95
C ALA A 116 -28.91 -30.57 3.78
N ALA A 117 -29.18 -29.38 3.23
CA ALA A 117 -30.53 -28.91 2.90
C ALA A 117 -31.21 -29.82 1.86
N LYS A 118 -30.50 -30.20 0.79
CA LYS A 118 -31.02 -31.10 -0.26
C LYS A 118 -31.30 -32.52 0.25
N ALA A 119 -30.48 -33.04 1.16
CA ALA A 119 -30.69 -34.37 1.74
C ALA A 119 -31.99 -34.45 2.57
N ASN A 120 -32.47 -33.32 3.09
CA ASN A 120 -33.68 -33.21 3.93
C ASN A 120 -34.86 -32.54 3.19
N ALA A 121 -35.00 -32.80 1.87
CA ALA A 121 -35.92 -32.16 0.92
C ALA A 121 -37.39 -32.01 1.37
N GLY A 122 -37.86 -32.78 2.35
CA GLY A 122 -39.22 -32.73 2.88
C GLY A 122 -39.55 -31.58 3.84
N SER A 123 -38.62 -30.70 4.23
CA SER A 123 -38.91 -29.72 5.30
C SER A 123 -38.39 -28.27 5.13
N MET A 124 -37.63 -27.88 4.11
CA MET A 124 -36.91 -26.59 4.22
C MET A 124 -36.73 -25.78 2.91
N ALA A 125 -37.81 -25.37 2.24
CA ALA A 125 -37.73 -24.35 1.19
C ALA A 125 -37.10 -23.02 1.70
N GLU A 126 -37.32 -22.69 2.98
CA GLU A 126 -36.72 -21.53 3.67
C GLU A 126 -35.19 -21.64 3.78
N LEU A 127 -34.65 -22.85 4.01
CA LEU A 127 -33.20 -23.07 4.13
C LEU A 127 -32.52 -22.97 2.77
N GLU A 128 -33.13 -23.53 1.72
CA GLU A 128 -32.62 -23.36 0.35
C GLU A 128 -32.59 -21.89 -0.06
N ARG A 129 -33.62 -21.12 0.30
CA ARG A 129 -33.66 -19.67 0.08
C ARG A 129 -32.54 -18.95 0.84
N THR A 130 -32.35 -19.28 2.12
CA THR A 130 -31.29 -18.69 2.95
C THR A 130 -29.90 -18.99 2.40
N VAL A 131 -29.66 -20.23 1.95
CA VAL A 131 -28.40 -20.63 1.31
C VAL A 131 -28.18 -19.84 0.02
N ALA A 132 -29.21 -19.65 -0.81
CA ALA A 132 -29.10 -18.86 -2.02
C ALA A 132 -28.78 -17.38 -1.73
N ASP A 133 -29.37 -16.80 -0.69
CA ASP A 133 -29.09 -15.43 -0.26
C ASP A 133 -27.65 -15.29 0.27
N LEU A 134 -27.15 -16.29 1.01
CA LEU A 134 -25.74 -16.34 1.44
C LEU A 134 -24.76 -16.50 0.27
N GLU A 135 -25.06 -17.37 -0.70
CA GLU A 135 -24.28 -17.52 -1.94
C GLU A 135 -24.19 -16.18 -2.68
N LYS A 136 -25.31 -15.46 -2.79
CA LYS A 136 -25.37 -14.15 -3.45
C LYS A 136 -24.52 -13.11 -2.71
N GLY A 137 -24.71 -12.96 -1.40
CA GLY A 137 -23.96 -12.00 -0.59
C GLY A 137 -22.46 -12.28 -0.57
N LEU A 138 -22.05 -13.55 -0.62
CA LEU A 138 -20.64 -13.94 -0.72
C LEU A 138 -20.03 -13.49 -2.05
N ASN A 139 -20.75 -13.68 -3.16
CA ASN A 139 -20.29 -13.25 -4.48
C ASN A 139 -20.13 -11.73 -4.55
N GLU A 140 -21.12 -10.96 -4.06
CA GLU A 140 -21.05 -9.49 -4.00
C GLU A 140 -19.83 -9.01 -3.18
N LYS A 141 -19.54 -9.66 -2.05
CA LYS A 141 -18.36 -9.37 -1.22
C LYS A 141 -17.05 -9.70 -1.93
N ASN A 142 -17.01 -10.79 -2.68
CA ASN A 142 -15.83 -11.19 -3.45
C ASN A 142 -15.52 -10.18 -4.58
N GLU A 143 -16.55 -9.68 -5.25
CA GLU A 143 -16.41 -8.61 -6.26
C GLU A 143 -15.88 -7.31 -5.64
N GLU A 144 -16.42 -6.91 -4.49
CA GLU A 144 -15.95 -5.72 -3.74
C GLU A 144 -14.47 -5.83 -3.34
N ILE A 145 -14.04 -6.98 -2.81
CA ILE A 145 -12.63 -7.24 -2.45
C ILE A 145 -11.71 -7.21 -3.67
N THR A 146 -12.17 -7.72 -4.81
CA THR A 146 -11.42 -7.68 -6.06
C THR A 146 -11.19 -6.23 -6.51
N MET A 147 -12.24 -5.40 -6.49
CA MET A 147 -12.11 -3.97 -6.85
C MET A 147 -11.17 -3.22 -5.90
N LEU A 148 -11.25 -3.48 -4.58
CA LEU A 148 -10.36 -2.85 -3.60
C LEU A 148 -8.88 -3.21 -3.85
N LYS A 149 -8.58 -4.47 -4.22
CA LYS A 149 -7.23 -4.90 -4.60
C LYS A 149 -6.71 -4.18 -5.83
N GLU A 150 -7.54 -4.03 -6.86
CA GLU A 150 -7.18 -3.30 -8.08
C GLU A 150 -6.90 -1.82 -7.80
N GLN A 151 -7.74 -1.17 -6.98
CA GLN A 151 -7.54 0.21 -6.56
C GLN A 151 -6.24 0.38 -5.76
N LEU A 152 -5.94 -0.52 -4.83
CA LEU A 152 -4.71 -0.49 -4.05
C LEU A 152 -3.47 -0.61 -4.95
N ALA A 153 -3.47 -1.57 -5.88
CA ALA A 153 -2.37 -1.75 -6.83
C ALA A 153 -2.16 -0.50 -7.72
N SER A 154 -3.26 0.11 -8.18
CA SER A 154 -3.22 1.34 -8.98
C SER A 154 -2.65 2.54 -8.20
N THR A 155 -3.10 2.71 -6.95
CA THR A 155 -2.60 3.76 -6.05
C THR A 155 -1.11 3.58 -5.76
N ASN A 156 -0.66 2.36 -5.47
CA ASN A 156 0.75 2.06 -5.23
C ASN A 156 1.63 2.39 -6.43
N SER A 157 1.19 2.00 -7.64
CA SER A 157 1.90 2.33 -8.88
C SER A 157 1.98 3.85 -9.12
N SER A 158 0.88 4.56 -8.85
CA SER A 158 0.82 6.02 -8.94
C SER A 158 1.76 6.70 -7.95
N LEU A 159 1.80 6.22 -6.70
CA LEU A 159 2.69 6.73 -5.67
C LEU A 159 4.17 6.53 -6.04
N ALA A 160 4.54 5.34 -6.52
CA ALA A 160 5.90 5.06 -6.99
C ALA A 160 6.32 6.03 -8.11
N THR A 161 5.42 6.28 -9.05
CA THR A 161 5.64 7.24 -10.15
C THR A 161 5.87 8.65 -9.62
N VAL A 162 5.04 9.11 -8.69
CA VAL A 162 5.16 10.44 -8.07
C VAL A 162 6.50 10.57 -7.32
N ILE A 163 6.91 9.57 -6.56
CA ILE A 163 8.19 9.58 -5.83
C ILE A 163 9.38 9.73 -6.80
N GLU A 164 9.39 8.98 -7.90
CA GLU A 164 10.46 9.09 -8.90
C GLU A 164 10.46 10.49 -9.56
N MET A 165 9.29 11.01 -9.94
CA MET A 165 9.19 12.37 -10.48
C MET A 165 9.71 13.44 -9.50
N TYR A 166 9.41 13.30 -8.21
CA TYR A 166 9.91 14.22 -7.18
C TYR A 166 11.43 14.15 -7.05
N ARG A 167 12.02 12.95 -7.09
CA ARG A 167 13.48 12.77 -7.06
C ARG A 167 14.15 13.42 -8.27
N ASP A 168 13.62 13.19 -9.47
CA ASP A 168 14.13 13.79 -10.70
C ASP A 168 14.05 15.31 -10.64
N GLN A 169 12.93 15.85 -10.15
CA GLN A 169 12.73 17.29 -10.00
C GLN A 169 13.68 17.89 -8.96
N GLU A 170 13.92 17.23 -7.83
CA GLU A 170 14.87 17.66 -6.82
C GLU A 170 16.30 17.66 -7.35
N GLN A 171 16.69 16.60 -8.08
CA GLN A 171 18.01 16.54 -8.72
C GLN A 171 18.19 17.66 -9.75
N LEU A 172 17.19 17.88 -10.61
CA LEU A 172 17.22 18.96 -11.59
C LEU A 172 17.30 20.34 -10.93
N ALA A 173 16.50 20.57 -9.88
CA ALA A 173 16.53 21.81 -9.12
C ALA A 173 17.89 22.03 -8.45
N ASN A 174 18.50 20.99 -7.89
CA ASN A 174 19.83 21.06 -7.30
C ASN A 174 20.92 21.35 -8.34
N LEU A 175 20.86 20.72 -9.52
CA LEU A 175 21.78 20.99 -10.62
C LEU A 175 21.67 22.45 -11.09
N GLN A 176 20.46 22.92 -11.35
CA GLN A 176 20.20 24.32 -11.74
C GLN A 176 20.66 25.29 -10.66
N ARG A 177 20.41 24.98 -9.39
CA ARG A 177 20.82 25.82 -8.27
C ARG A 177 22.34 25.86 -8.12
N ASN A 178 23.03 24.75 -8.32
CA ASN A 178 24.49 24.72 -8.34
C ASN A 178 25.04 25.53 -9.51
N GLU A 179 24.46 25.41 -10.70
CA GLU A 179 24.86 26.16 -11.89
C GLU A 179 24.66 27.68 -11.72
N LEU A 180 23.51 28.12 -11.19
CA LEU A 180 23.22 29.53 -10.93
C LEU A 180 24.17 30.15 -9.89
N ASN A 181 24.62 29.34 -8.94
CA ASN A 181 25.50 29.76 -7.85
C ASN A 181 26.98 29.53 -8.15
N ARG A 182 27.32 28.97 -9.31
CA ARG A 182 28.70 28.80 -9.74
C ARG A 182 29.27 30.13 -10.24
N ALA A 183 30.47 30.45 -9.78
CA ALA A 183 31.29 31.53 -10.30
C ALA A 183 32.77 31.11 -10.28
N PHE A 184 33.61 31.90 -10.91
CA PHE A 184 35.02 31.60 -11.14
C PHE A 184 35.83 32.84 -10.81
N TYR A 185 36.97 32.68 -10.14
CA TYR A 185 37.88 33.80 -9.90
C TYR A 185 39.35 33.46 -10.15
N ALA A 186 40.11 34.47 -10.55
CA ALA A 186 41.55 34.39 -10.73
C ALA A 186 42.22 35.65 -10.17
N VAL A 187 43.35 35.47 -9.50
CA VAL A 187 44.18 36.55 -8.95
C VAL A 187 45.59 36.36 -9.50
N GLY A 188 46.20 37.43 -10.01
CA GLY A 188 47.58 37.35 -10.50
C GLY A 188 48.08 38.66 -11.07
N THR A 189 49.37 38.71 -11.41
CA THR A 189 49.92 39.88 -12.10
C THR A 189 49.40 39.94 -13.53
N THR A 190 49.39 41.14 -14.13
CA THR A 190 48.92 41.30 -15.52
C THR A 190 49.70 40.45 -16.51
N LYS A 191 50.98 40.16 -16.22
CA LYS A 191 51.81 39.27 -17.04
C LYS A 191 51.33 37.83 -16.92
N GLU A 192 51.20 37.30 -15.70
CA GLU A 192 50.74 35.93 -15.47
C GLU A 192 49.35 35.68 -16.05
N LEU A 193 48.42 36.60 -15.85
CA LEU A 193 47.06 36.47 -16.37
C LEU A 193 47.01 36.49 -17.90
N ARG A 194 47.90 37.23 -18.57
CA ARG A 194 48.03 37.20 -20.05
C ARG A 194 48.72 35.93 -20.53
N ASP A 195 49.83 35.55 -19.90
CA ASP A 195 50.60 34.35 -20.27
C ASP A 195 49.76 33.07 -20.11
N ASN A 196 48.80 33.06 -19.17
CA ASN A 196 47.87 31.96 -18.95
C ASN A 196 46.55 32.10 -19.73
N GLY A 197 46.40 33.10 -20.59
CA GLY A 197 45.20 33.25 -21.44
C GLY A 197 43.94 33.72 -20.70
N VAL A 198 44.06 34.25 -19.48
CA VAL A 198 42.95 34.84 -18.71
C VAL A 198 42.63 36.25 -19.17
N LEU A 199 43.66 37.05 -19.45
CA LEU A 199 43.52 38.40 -19.98
C LEU A 199 44.05 38.49 -21.41
N THR A 200 43.42 39.34 -22.21
CA THR A 200 43.89 39.76 -23.52
C THR A 200 43.87 41.28 -23.62
N LYS A 201 44.73 41.83 -24.48
CA LYS A 201 44.83 43.27 -24.69
C LYS A 201 43.88 43.66 -25.81
N GLU A 202 42.77 44.31 -25.46
CA GLU A 202 41.80 44.80 -26.45
C GLU A 202 41.94 46.31 -26.67
N GLY A 203 41.85 46.73 -27.94
CA GLY A 203 41.93 48.12 -28.35
C GLY A 203 43.35 48.69 -28.39
N GLY A 204 43.45 49.92 -28.90
CA GLY A 204 44.73 50.61 -29.13
C GLY A 204 45.28 50.38 -30.55
N VAL A 205 45.83 51.44 -31.14
CA VAL A 205 46.50 51.38 -32.45
C VAL A 205 47.97 51.10 -32.19
N ALA A 206 48.53 50.04 -32.79
CA ALA A 206 49.95 49.68 -32.70
C ALA A 206 50.50 49.56 -31.25
N GLY A 207 49.74 48.96 -30.34
CA GLY A 207 50.20 48.61 -28.98
C GLY A 207 50.09 49.73 -27.92
N ILE A 208 49.66 50.92 -28.32
CA ILE A 208 49.47 52.08 -27.43
C ILE A 208 47.99 52.24 -27.08
N GLY A 209 47.66 52.28 -25.78
CA GLY A 209 46.32 52.57 -25.28
C GLY A 209 45.34 51.38 -25.21
N GLY A 210 45.81 50.15 -25.41
CA GLY A 210 44.98 48.95 -25.17
C GLY A 210 44.78 48.68 -23.69
N VAL A 211 43.58 48.22 -23.33
CA VAL A 211 43.18 47.91 -21.95
C VAL A 211 43.11 46.40 -21.80
N ASP A 212 43.56 45.89 -20.66
CA ASP A 212 43.44 44.47 -20.34
C ASP A 212 41.98 44.12 -20.04
N LYS A 213 41.49 43.06 -20.69
CA LYS A 213 40.14 42.54 -20.51
C LYS A 213 40.15 41.03 -20.46
N LEU A 214 39.08 40.46 -19.89
CA LEU A 214 38.85 39.02 -19.90
C LEU A 214 38.93 38.49 -21.34
N ASN A 215 39.74 37.46 -21.56
CA ASN A 215 39.87 36.82 -22.85
C ASN A 215 38.62 35.97 -23.14
N THR A 216 37.65 36.51 -23.86
CA THR A 216 36.40 35.79 -24.16
C THR A 216 36.50 34.85 -25.36
N ALA A 217 37.58 34.93 -26.15
CA ALA A 217 37.74 34.15 -27.38
C ALA A 217 38.40 32.78 -27.15
N ASP A 218 39.35 32.71 -26.21
CA ASP A 218 40.09 31.48 -25.86
C ASP A 218 40.43 31.49 -24.36
N LEU A 219 39.39 31.57 -23.52
CA LEU A 219 39.56 31.66 -22.07
C LEU A 219 40.11 30.36 -21.51
N ASN A 220 41.23 30.43 -20.81
CA ASN A 220 41.72 29.29 -20.05
C ASN A 220 40.92 29.12 -18.74
N GLU A 221 39.78 28.45 -18.81
CA GLU A 221 38.90 28.20 -17.65
C GLU A 221 39.62 27.44 -16.52
N THR A 222 40.64 26.63 -16.84
CA THR A 222 41.38 25.84 -15.83
C THR A 222 42.28 26.68 -14.92
N TYR A 223 42.57 27.93 -15.31
CA TYR A 223 43.32 28.86 -14.47
C TYR A 223 42.44 29.49 -13.36
N PHE A 224 41.12 29.39 -13.49
CA PHE A 224 40.20 29.93 -12.49
C PHE A 224 39.94 28.94 -11.38
N GLN A 225 39.74 29.47 -10.18
CA GLN A 225 39.15 28.72 -9.09
C GLN A 225 37.62 28.82 -9.17
N GLU A 226 36.97 27.65 -9.27
CA GLU A 226 35.52 27.53 -9.16
C GLU A 226 35.07 27.74 -7.71
N ILE A 227 34.02 28.54 -7.54
CA ILE A 227 33.43 28.87 -6.25
C ILE A 227 31.89 28.80 -6.28
N ASP A 228 31.32 28.52 -5.11
CA ASP A 228 29.90 28.71 -4.83
C ASP A 228 29.71 30.10 -4.21
N ILE A 229 28.99 30.97 -4.93
CA ILE A 229 28.75 32.36 -4.51
C ILE A 229 27.96 32.45 -3.21
N THR A 230 27.23 31.39 -2.82
CA THR A 230 26.47 31.35 -1.55
C THR A 230 27.36 31.00 -0.36
N LYS A 231 28.55 30.47 -0.60
CA LYS A 231 29.52 30.08 0.45
C LYS A 231 30.71 31.02 0.50
N THR A 232 30.99 31.73 -0.58
CA THR A 232 32.16 32.60 -0.72
C THR A 232 31.76 34.05 -0.45
N ALA A 233 32.10 34.54 0.74
CA ALA A 233 31.85 35.93 1.14
C ALA A 233 33.03 36.87 0.84
N GLU A 234 34.24 36.31 0.75
CA GLU A 234 35.47 37.07 0.54
C GLU A 234 36.42 36.30 -0.38
N ILE A 235 37.25 37.05 -1.10
CA ILE A 235 38.29 36.53 -1.99
C ILE A 235 39.64 36.99 -1.44
N PRO A 236 40.54 36.05 -1.06
CA PRO A 236 41.88 36.40 -0.63
C PRO A 236 42.73 36.81 -1.84
N VAL A 237 43.42 37.94 -1.72
CA VAL A 237 44.26 38.51 -2.78
C VAL A 237 45.72 38.60 -2.34
N ALA A 238 45.97 38.87 -1.05
CA ALA A 238 47.30 38.91 -0.45
C ALA A 238 48.30 39.85 -1.15
N ALA A 239 47.81 40.99 -1.66
CA ALA A 239 48.62 42.01 -2.33
C ALA A 239 48.41 43.40 -1.69
N LYS A 240 49.42 44.27 -1.84
CA LYS A 240 49.37 45.67 -1.34
C LYS A 240 48.56 46.61 -2.23
N LYS A 241 48.35 46.20 -3.48
CA LYS A 241 47.58 46.91 -4.49
C LYS A 241 46.90 45.87 -5.37
N ALA A 242 45.61 46.06 -5.59
CA ALA A 242 44.81 45.20 -6.44
C ALA A 242 43.73 46.02 -7.14
N GLU A 243 43.40 45.61 -8.37
CA GLU A 243 42.32 46.19 -9.16
C GLU A 243 41.50 45.08 -9.83
N LEU A 244 40.22 45.36 -10.10
CA LEU A 244 39.37 44.44 -10.85
C LEU A 244 39.54 44.67 -12.34
N ALA A 245 39.93 43.62 -13.08
CA ALA A 245 39.94 43.63 -14.54
C ALA A 245 38.56 43.29 -15.14
N THR A 246 37.67 42.70 -14.35
CA THR A 246 36.27 42.41 -14.72
C THR A 246 35.32 43.41 -14.09
N SER A 247 34.20 43.67 -14.77
CA SER A 247 33.21 44.65 -14.32
C SER A 247 32.26 44.05 -13.28
N HIS A 248 32.26 44.62 -12.08
CA HIS A 248 31.33 44.30 -10.99
C HIS A 248 30.70 45.60 -10.45
N PRO A 249 29.39 45.64 -10.14
CA PRO A 249 28.73 46.87 -9.70
C PRO A 249 29.40 47.53 -8.48
N ALA A 250 29.64 48.84 -8.55
CA ALA A 250 30.16 49.58 -7.41
C ALA A 250 29.19 49.49 -6.21
N GLY A 251 29.73 49.32 -5.00
CA GLY A 251 28.95 49.13 -3.77
C GLY A 251 28.52 47.69 -3.50
N SER A 252 28.72 46.76 -4.45
CA SER A 252 28.50 45.32 -4.20
C SER A 252 29.71 44.62 -3.55
N TYR A 253 30.83 45.34 -3.39
CA TYR A 253 32.07 44.84 -2.80
C TYR A 253 32.88 45.98 -2.14
N GLU A 254 33.84 45.60 -1.31
CA GLU A 254 34.84 46.50 -0.74
C GLU A 254 36.21 45.81 -0.58
N TRP A 255 37.27 46.61 -0.58
CA TRP A 255 38.63 46.16 -0.29
C TRP A 255 38.92 46.34 1.20
N GLN A 256 39.37 45.29 1.87
CA GLN A 256 39.79 45.33 3.27
C GLN A 256 41.30 45.08 3.41
N ASP A 257 41.86 45.53 4.53
CA ASP A 257 43.28 45.35 4.90
C ASP A 257 44.27 45.78 3.81
N GLY A 258 44.04 46.94 3.19
CA GLY A 258 44.96 47.47 2.17
C GLY A 258 45.01 46.64 0.88
N ALA A 259 43.87 46.07 0.48
CA ALA A 259 43.67 45.21 -0.69
C ALA A 259 44.13 43.75 -0.53
N GLU A 260 44.37 43.29 0.71
CA GLU A 260 44.65 41.88 0.98
C GLU A 260 43.43 40.97 0.78
N ARG A 261 42.21 41.49 0.96
CA ARG A 261 40.95 40.76 0.74
C ARG A 261 39.90 41.61 0.05
N LEU A 262 39.15 41.00 -0.85
CA LEU A 262 37.95 41.55 -1.48
C LEU A 262 36.72 40.97 -0.77
N VAL A 263 35.94 41.80 -0.08
CA VAL A 263 34.72 41.39 0.62
C VAL A 263 33.52 41.68 -0.26
N ILE A 264 32.66 40.68 -0.48
CA ILE A 264 31.44 40.78 -1.29
C ILE A 264 30.28 41.15 -0.37
N LEU A 265 29.77 42.38 -0.52
CA LEU A 265 28.69 42.95 0.29
C LEU A 265 27.30 42.51 -0.21
N ASP A 266 27.13 42.42 -1.52
CA ASP A 266 25.92 41.90 -2.17
C ASP A 266 26.32 40.92 -3.27
N ARG A 267 26.15 39.63 -2.98
CA ARG A 267 26.54 38.54 -3.88
C ARG A 267 25.76 38.56 -5.19
N THR A 268 24.46 38.87 -5.13
CA THR A 268 23.61 38.88 -6.32
C THR A 268 23.99 40.03 -7.24
N ALA A 269 24.16 41.23 -6.67
CA ALA A 269 24.61 42.39 -7.42
C ALA A 269 26.03 42.19 -7.98
N PHE A 270 26.95 41.69 -7.16
CA PHE A 270 28.35 41.49 -7.55
C PHE A 270 28.50 40.54 -8.75
N TRP A 271 27.78 39.42 -8.75
CA TRP A 271 27.83 38.40 -9.81
C TRP A 271 26.82 38.61 -10.94
N SER A 272 26.14 39.77 -11.00
CA SER A 272 25.09 40.05 -11.99
C SER A 272 25.61 40.33 -13.41
N LEU A 273 26.78 40.95 -13.53
CA LEU A 273 27.36 41.35 -14.82
C LEU A 273 28.32 40.31 -15.38
N SER A 274 29.01 39.57 -14.51
CA SER A 274 29.98 38.54 -14.87
C SER A 274 30.04 37.47 -13.78
N LYS A 275 30.13 36.19 -14.20
CA LYS A 275 30.45 35.05 -13.32
C LYS A 275 31.95 34.80 -13.20
N TYR A 276 32.76 35.54 -13.94
CA TYR A 276 34.22 35.52 -13.89
C TYR A 276 34.71 36.79 -13.19
N LEU A 277 35.47 36.61 -12.12
CA LEU A 277 36.16 37.66 -11.39
C LEU A 277 37.66 37.57 -11.68
N VAL A 278 38.26 38.64 -12.20
CA VAL A 278 39.71 38.71 -12.38
C VAL A 278 40.25 39.89 -11.58
N VAL A 279 41.16 39.58 -10.66
CA VAL A 279 41.88 40.55 -9.85
C VAL A 279 43.32 40.64 -10.33
N VAL A 280 43.74 41.84 -10.72
CA VAL A 280 45.11 42.14 -11.10
C VAL A 280 45.83 42.70 -9.88
N VAL A 281 47.02 42.18 -9.60
CA VAL A 281 47.88 42.65 -8.50
C VAL A 281 49.22 43.18 -9.03
N ASP A 282 49.77 44.16 -8.31
CA ASP A 282 51.09 44.78 -8.59
C ASP A 282 52.26 44.04 -7.93
#